data_AF-A0A1Y1HSW8-F1
#
_entry.id   AF-A0A1Y1HSW8-F1
#
_cell.length_a   1.000
_cell.length_b   1.000
_cell.length_c   1.000
_cell.angle_alpha   90.00
_cell.angle_beta   90.00
_cell.angle_gamma   90.00
#
_symmetry.space_group_name_H-M   'P 1'
#
loop_
_entity.id
_entity.type
_entity.pdbx_description
1 polymer ?
#
loop_
_entity_poly.entity_id
_entity_poly.type
_entity_poly.pdbx_seq_one_letter_code
_entity_poly.pdbx_strand_id
1 'polypeptide(L)'
;MGAMEVERLVLKSTFVKESLSKSDAMTTEMINILSSFDEQLSSLEAAMRPTQIRTHALTKAHQNIDSTLHAAESVLAQFDVSRQVEPRLLEGPRGDFDGYFAAVDQLQTAVDFFTQNRSYKSSDAALHHAKGLLNKALGKLEEEFRRMLAANSKSQDPAALFAMLPEKYKPTPAASSSDTIGSATSRKPPPEPQPPTPPKRSKLSNSCPQTSFRNCTEWRSSSWRGASRSSVRRATKTCGARRFCRA
;
A
#
# COMPACT_ATOMS: atom_id res chain seq x y z
N MET A 1 -22.38 -101.33 48.71
CA MET A 1 -21.39 -100.24 48.50
C MET A 1 -21.86 -99.15 47.51
N GLY A 2 -22.85 -99.37 46.64
CA GLY A 2 -23.23 -98.39 45.60
C GLY A 2 -24.12 -97.21 46.01
N ALA A 3 -24.95 -97.34 47.05
CA ALA A 3 -25.95 -96.30 47.39
C ALA A 3 -25.34 -95.00 47.91
N MET A 4 -24.35 -95.07 48.81
CA MET A 4 -23.67 -93.89 49.36
C MET A 4 -22.87 -93.10 48.32
N GLU A 5 -22.28 -93.77 47.33
CA GLU A 5 -21.51 -93.10 46.26
C GLU A 5 -22.44 -92.34 45.30
N VAL A 6 -23.60 -92.94 44.97
CA VAL A 6 -24.65 -92.27 44.19
C VAL A 6 -25.18 -91.04 44.93
N GLU A 7 -25.43 -91.15 46.23
CA GLU A 7 -25.90 -90.02 47.05
C GLU A 7 -24.85 -88.89 47.10
N ARG A 8 -23.56 -89.21 47.25
CA ARG A 8 -22.45 -88.25 47.18
C ARG A 8 -22.36 -87.55 45.81
N LEU A 9 -22.55 -88.28 44.71
CA LEU A 9 -22.52 -87.73 43.35
C LEU A 9 -23.74 -86.83 43.10
N VAL A 10 -24.92 -87.22 43.59
CA VAL A 10 -26.13 -86.40 43.52
C VAL A 10 -25.92 -85.08 44.28
N LEU A 11 -25.37 -85.12 45.49
CA LEU A 11 -25.07 -83.91 46.28
C LEU A 11 -24.06 -82.98 45.58
N LYS A 12 -23.05 -83.53 44.91
CA LYS A 12 -22.10 -82.71 44.12
C LYS A 12 -22.78 -82.11 42.89
N SER A 13 -23.63 -82.88 42.21
CA SER A 13 -24.37 -82.41 41.04
C SER A 13 -25.34 -81.28 41.40
N THR A 14 -26.06 -81.40 42.53
CA THR A 14 -26.98 -80.36 43.00
C THR A 14 -26.23 -79.10 43.40
N PHE A 15 -25.09 -79.23 44.10
CA PHE A 15 -24.25 -78.08 44.46
C PHE A 15 -23.72 -77.31 43.24
N VAL A 16 -23.25 -78.02 42.20
CA VAL A 16 -22.78 -77.39 40.95
C VAL A 16 -23.94 -76.70 40.23
N LYS A 17 -25.12 -77.34 40.16
CA LYS A 17 -26.32 -76.73 39.58
C LYS A 17 -26.74 -75.45 40.30
N GLU A 18 -26.71 -75.45 41.62
CA GLU A 18 -27.04 -74.29 42.43
C GLU A 18 -26.02 -73.16 42.24
N SER A 19 -24.73 -73.48 42.19
CA SER A 19 -23.66 -72.51 41.92
C SER A 19 -23.77 -71.89 40.52
N LEU A 20 -24.13 -72.69 39.52
CA LEU A 20 -24.37 -72.21 38.15
C LEU A 20 -25.62 -71.34 38.08
N SER A 21 -26.73 -71.77 38.71
CA SER A 21 -27.97 -70.98 38.80
C SER A 21 -27.71 -69.62 39.45
N LYS A 22 -26.91 -69.58 40.52
CA LYS A 22 -26.50 -68.33 41.16
C LYS A 22 -25.66 -67.45 40.24
N SER A 23 -24.73 -68.04 39.49
CA SER A 23 -23.89 -67.30 38.53
C SER A 23 -24.72 -66.75 37.36
N ASP A 24 -25.73 -67.50 36.91
CA ASP A 24 -26.68 -67.10 35.86
C ASP A 24 -27.58 -65.94 36.34
N ALA A 25 -28.08 -66.01 37.57
CA ALA A 25 -28.82 -64.92 38.20
C ALA A 25 -27.97 -63.65 38.32
N MET A 26 -26.70 -63.76 38.76
CA MET A 26 -25.78 -62.63 38.83
C MET A 26 -25.49 -62.03 37.44
N THR A 27 -25.34 -62.87 36.41
CA THR A 27 -25.12 -62.40 35.03
C THR A 27 -26.36 -61.69 34.49
N THR A 28 -27.55 -62.21 34.77
CA THR A 28 -28.82 -61.59 34.38
C THR A 28 -29.01 -60.24 35.07
N GLU A 29 -28.68 -60.14 36.36
CA GLU A 29 -28.69 -58.87 37.09
C GLU A 29 -27.73 -57.86 36.46
N MET A 30 -26.51 -58.28 36.11
CA MET A 30 -25.55 -57.43 35.40
C MET A 30 -26.09 -56.97 34.04
N ILE A 31 -26.70 -57.86 33.26
CA ILE A 31 -27.33 -57.51 31.97
C ILE A 31 -28.43 -56.48 32.20
N ASN A 32 -29.29 -56.65 33.20
CA ASN A 32 -30.37 -55.71 33.50
C ASN A 32 -29.82 -54.32 33.87
N ILE A 33 -28.76 -54.27 34.68
CA ILE A 33 -28.08 -53.02 35.04
C ILE A 33 -27.53 -52.34 33.78
N LEU A 34 -26.81 -53.06 32.92
CA LEU A 34 -26.23 -52.51 31.70
C LEU A 34 -27.30 -52.01 30.72
N SER A 35 -28.36 -52.79 30.52
CA SER A 35 -29.51 -52.37 29.70
C SER A 35 -30.15 -51.09 30.23
N SER A 36 -30.31 -50.97 31.55
CA SER A 36 -30.86 -49.75 32.15
C SER A 36 -29.97 -48.53 31.94
N PHE A 37 -28.65 -48.70 31.95
CA PHE A 37 -27.72 -47.61 31.63
C PHE A 37 -27.79 -47.22 30.16
N ASP A 38 -27.88 -48.19 29.26
CA ASP A 38 -28.00 -47.92 27.82
C ASP A 38 -29.29 -47.13 27.50
N GLU A 39 -30.42 -47.53 28.08
CA GLU A 39 -31.69 -46.81 27.95
C GLU A 39 -31.59 -45.38 28.51
N GLN A 40 -30.99 -45.20 29.70
CA GLN A 40 -30.82 -43.89 30.31
C GLN A 40 -29.88 -42.99 29.48
N LEU A 41 -28.78 -43.53 28.96
CA LEU A 41 -27.84 -42.79 28.11
C LEU A 41 -28.46 -42.42 26.77
N SER A 42 -29.20 -43.35 26.15
CA SER A 42 -29.95 -43.07 24.92
C SER A 42 -31.00 -41.98 25.13
N SER A 43 -31.75 -42.04 26.24
CA SER A 43 -32.73 -41.00 26.59
C SER A 43 -32.06 -39.65 26.86
N LEU A 44 -30.91 -39.65 27.54
CA LEU A 44 -30.15 -38.44 27.83
C LEU A 44 -29.61 -37.81 26.54
N GLU A 45 -29.04 -38.59 25.62
CA GLU A 45 -28.57 -38.09 24.33
C GLU A 45 -29.72 -37.48 23.53
N ALA A 46 -30.86 -38.16 23.47
CA ALA A 46 -32.06 -37.67 22.78
C ALA A 46 -32.56 -36.35 23.38
N ALA A 47 -32.49 -36.19 24.71
CA ALA A 47 -32.86 -34.95 25.39
C ALA A 47 -31.84 -33.81 25.17
N MET A 48 -30.54 -34.12 25.06
CA MET A 48 -29.48 -33.14 24.87
C MET A 48 -29.32 -32.66 23.42
N ARG A 49 -29.52 -33.54 22.44
CA ARG A 49 -29.31 -33.26 21.01
C ARG A 49 -30.03 -32.00 20.51
N PRO A 50 -31.32 -31.73 20.84
CA PRO A 50 -31.99 -30.51 20.39
C PRO A 50 -31.30 -29.23 20.86
N THR A 51 -30.79 -29.21 22.09
CA THR A 51 -30.06 -28.07 22.65
C THR A 51 -28.73 -27.89 21.96
N GLN A 52 -27.99 -28.97 21.70
CA GLN A 52 -26.72 -28.92 20.96
C GLN A 52 -26.92 -28.36 19.54
N ILE A 53 -27.92 -28.86 18.80
CA ILE A 53 -28.22 -28.39 17.44
C ILE A 53 -28.56 -26.90 17.45
N ARG A 54 -29.44 -26.46 18.36
CA ARG A 54 -29.84 -25.04 18.47
C ARG A 54 -28.65 -24.15 18.85
N THR A 55 -27.81 -24.60 19.78
CA THR A 55 -26.63 -23.84 20.22
C THR A 55 -25.61 -23.69 19.08
N HIS A 56 -25.37 -24.76 18.33
CA HIS A 56 -24.50 -24.71 17.15
C HIS A 56 -25.06 -23.79 16.07
N ALA A 57 -26.36 -23.90 15.76
CA ALA A 57 -27.02 -23.04 14.78
C ALA A 57 -26.96 -21.56 15.19
N LEU A 58 -27.19 -21.26 16.46
CA LEU A 58 -27.09 -19.91 17.01
C LEU A 58 -25.66 -19.36 16.91
N THR A 59 -24.66 -20.15 17.31
CA THR A 59 -23.24 -19.76 17.21
C THR A 59 -22.86 -19.43 15.77
N LYS A 60 -23.29 -20.29 14.82
CA LYS A 60 -23.05 -20.07 13.39
C LYS A 60 -23.79 -18.82 12.86
N ALA A 61 -25.01 -18.57 13.32
CA ALA A 61 -25.75 -17.37 12.97
C ALA A 61 -25.02 -16.10 13.46
N HIS A 62 -24.52 -16.10 14.69
CA HIS A 62 -23.71 -14.99 15.21
C HIS A 62 -22.44 -14.76 14.37
N GLN A 63 -21.69 -15.81 14.05
CA GLN A 63 -20.51 -15.69 13.19
C GLN A 63 -20.84 -15.12 11.81
N ASN A 64 -21.96 -15.53 11.22
CA ASN A 64 -22.41 -14.99 9.93
C ASN A 64 -22.79 -13.50 10.05
N ILE A 65 -23.46 -13.10 11.13
CA ILE A 65 -23.82 -11.71 11.41
C ILE A 65 -22.55 -10.88 11.55
N ASP A 66 -21.62 -11.31 12.39
CA ASP A 66 -20.36 -10.59 12.65
C ASP A 66 -19.52 -10.46 11.39
N SER A 67 -19.42 -11.53 10.59
CA SER A 67 -18.70 -11.51 9.31
C SER A 67 -19.35 -10.56 8.30
N THR A 68 -20.69 -10.51 8.25
CA THR A 68 -21.41 -9.61 7.34
C THR A 68 -21.29 -8.16 7.78
N LEU A 69 -21.34 -7.92 9.08
CA LEU A 69 -21.13 -6.60 9.68
C LEU A 69 -19.71 -6.10 9.35
N HIS A 70 -18.68 -6.92 9.56
CA HIS A 70 -17.31 -6.54 9.25
C HIS A 70 -17.09 -6.26 7.76
N ALA A 71 -17.71 -7.07 6.88
CA ALA A 71 -17.68 -6.81 5.45
C ALA A 71 -18.34 -5.47 5.09
N ALA A 72 -19.48 -5.14 5.71
CA ALA A 72 -20.15 -3.85 5.51
C ALA A 72 -19.31 -2.67 6.02
N GLU A 73 -18.70 -2.78 7.20
CA GLU A 73 -17.78 -1.78 7.75
C GLU A 73 -16.59 -1.54 6.82
N SER A 74 -15.99 -2.60 6.28
CA SER A 74 -14.87 -2.48 5.34
C SER A 74 -15.27 -1.73 4.07
N VAL A 75 -16.49 -1.93 3.55
CA VAL A 75 -16.99 -1.18 2.39
C VAL A 75 -17.20 0.29 2.75
N LEU A 76 -17.81 0.57 3.90
CA LEU A 76 -18.06 1.94 4.38
C LEU A 76 -16.75 2.71 4.61
N ALA A 77 -15.74 2.06 5.19
CA ALA A 77 -14.43 2.67 5.42
C ALA A 77 -13.81 3.20 4.11
N GLN A 78 -14.03 2.52 2.98
CA GLN A 78 -13.50 2.95 1.69
C GLN A 78 -14.16 4.24 1.17
N PHE A 79 -15.43 4.48 1.51
CA PHE A 79 -16.10 5.75 1.19
C PHE A 79 -15.52 6.91 2.02
N ASP A 80 -15.08 6.64 3.24
CA ASP A 80 -14.48 7.66 4.12
C ASP A 80 -13.03 7.99 3.76
N VAL A 81 -12.26 7.03 3.22
CA VAL A 81 -10.86 7.25 2.81
C VAL A 81 -10.71 8.52 1.97
N SER A 82 -11.58 8.70 0.97
CA SER A 82 -11.52 9.88 0.08
C SER A 82 -11.69 11.19 0.84
N ARG A 83 -12.55 11.22 1.86
CA ARG A 83 -12.81 12.41 2.70
C ARG A 83 -11.69 12.66 3.70
N GLN A 84 -11.06 11.59 4.21
CA GLN A 84 -9.96 11.69 5.18
C GLN A 84 -8.67 12.23 4.54
N VAL A 85 -8.36 11.80 3.31
CA VAL A 85 -7.13 12.20 2.61
C VAL A 85 -7.25 13.54 1.87
N GLU A 86 -8.48 13.94 1.50
CA GLU A 86 -8.78 15.19 0.79
C GLU A 86 -8.07 16.43 1.34
N PRO A 87 -8.15 16.79 2.64
CA PRO A 87 -7.50 18.00 3.15
C PRO A 87 -5.99 17.99 2.91
N ARG A 88 -5.33 16.86 3.15
CA ARG A 88 -3.88 16.71 2.93
C ARG A 88 -3.51 16.84 1.45
N LEU A 89 -4.35 16.31 0.56
CA LEU A 89 -4.11 16.39 -0.89
C LEU A 89 -4.30 17.81 -1.43
N LEU A 90 -5.27 18.56 -0.91
CA LEU A 90 -5.56 19.93 -1.32
C LEU A 90 -4.51 20.94 -0.83
N GLU A 91 -3.91 20.71 0.34
CA GLU A 91 -2.82 21.54 0.87
C GLU A 91 -1.53 21.43 0.05
N GLY A 92 -1.35 20.32 -0.66
CA GLY A 92 -0.16 20.03 -1.46
C GLY A 92 1.04 19.54 -0.63
N PRO A 93 2.13 19.12 -1.29
CA PRO A 93 3.31 18.61 -0.61
C PRO A 93 4.10 19.76 0.03
N ARG A 94 3.78 20.10 1.29
CA ARG A 94 4.48 21.13 2.10
C ARG A 94 5.86 20.67 2.59
N GLY A 95 6.68 20.11 1.70
CA GLY A 95 8.00 19.54 2.01
C GLY A 95 7.97 18.10 2.54
N ASP A 96 6.85 17.61 3.04
CA ASP A 96 6.61 16.18 3.35
C ASP A 96 6.06 15.45 2.12
N PHE A 97 6.97 14.99 1.26
CA PHE A 97 6.61 14.24 0.06
C PHE A 97 6.20 12.81 0.37
N ASP A 98 6.85 12.17 1.35
CA ASP A 98 6.60 10.76 1.68
C ASP A 98 5.19 10.58 2.23
N GLY A 99 4.77 11.45 3.15
CA GLY A 99 3.41 11.43 3.68
C GLY A 99 2.34 11.90 2.68
N TYR A 100 2.70 12.77 1.72
CA TYR A 100 1.81 13.14 0.62
C TYR A 100 1.59 11.98 -0.35
N PHE A 101 2.67 11.28 -0.75
CA PHE A 101 2.56 10.10 -1.61
C PHE A 101 1.78 8.98 -0.93
N ALA A 102 1.98 8.74 0.37
CA ALA A 102 1.17 7.78 1.12
C ALA A 102 -0.34 8.08 1.05
N ALA A 103 -0.73 9.36 1.13
CA ALA A 103 -2.13 9.77 0.99
C ALA A 103 -2.67 9.60 -0.44
N VAL A 104 -1.83 9.84 -1.46
CA VAL A 104 -2.17 9.58 -2.87
C VAL A 104 -2.35 8.08 -3.12
N ASP A 105 -1.47 7.24 -2.58
CA ASP A 105 -1.54 5.77 -2.70
C ASP A 105 -2.78 5.21 -1.99
N GLN A 106 -3.13 5.77 -0.83
CA GLN A 106 -4.36 5.44 -0.12
C GLN A 106 -5.60 5.79 -0.95
N LEU A 107 -5.61 6.96 -1.61
CA LEU A 107 -6.67 7.36 -2.54
C LEU A 107 -6.67 6.52 -3.83
N GLN A 108 -5.54 5.99 -4.25
CA GLN A 108 -5.45 5.11 -5.42
C GLN A 108 -6.06 3.73 -5.10
N THR A 109 -5.75 3.18 -3.92
CA THR A 109 -6.39 1.96 -3.38
C THR A 109 -7.91 2.14 -3.26
N ALA A 110 -8.32 3.29 -2.70
CA ALA A 110 -9.53 4.06 -3.04
C ALA A 110 -10.28 3.65 -4.32
N VAL A 111 -9.73 4.18 -5.41
CA VAL A 111 -10.23 4.12 -6.78
C VAL A 111 -10.23 2.70 -7.32
N ASP A 112 -9.20 1.91 -7.02
CA ASP A 112 -9.09 0.53 -7.50
C ASP A 112 -10.20 -0.34 -6.92
N PHE A 113 -10.49 -0.19 -5.62
CA PHE A 113 -11.60 -0.89 -4.98
C PHE A 113 -12.94 -0.58 -5.64
N PHE A 114 -13.26 0.70 -5.87
CA PHE A 114 -14.51 1.10 -6.50
C PHE A 114 -14.57 0.71 -7.99
N THR A 115 -13.43 0.60 -8.66
CA THR A 115 -13.35 0.17 -10.06
C THR A 115 -13.63 -1.33 -10.19
N GLN A 116 -13.13 -2.14 -9.25
CA GLN A 116 -13.36 -3.59 -9.21
C GLN A 116 -14.79 -3.93 -8.75
N ASN A 117 -15.34 -3.15 -7.82
CA ASN A 117 -16.66 -3.38 -7.23
C ASN A 117 -17.75 -2.46 -7.79
N ARG A 118 -17.95 -2.51 -9.11
CA ARG A 118 -18.89 -1.60 -9.83
C ARG A 118 -20.38 -1.85 -9.57
N SER A 119 -20.73 -2.85 -8.75
CA SER A 119 -22.11 -3.24 -8.47
C SER A 119 -22.86 -2.21 -7.59
N TYR A 120 -22.15 -1.37 -6.85
CA TYR A 120 -22.77 -0.39 -5.94
C TYR A 120 -23.14 0.89 -6.69
N LYS A 121 -24.44 1.22 -6.79
CA LYS A 121 -24.90 2.49 -7.41
C LYS A 121 -24.27 3.73 -6.78
N SER A 122 -24.05 3.72 -5.47
CA SER A 122 -23.40 4.84 -4.75
C SER A 122 -21.89 4.94 -5.00
N SER A 123 -21.24 3.90 -5.53
CA SER A 123 -19.79 3.92 -5.76
C SER A 123 -19.39 4.81 -6.94
N ASP A 124 -20.29 5.07 -7.90
CA ASP A 124 -19.95 5.84 -9.11
C ASP A 124 -19.63 7.30 -8.78
N ALA A 125 -20.46 7.95 -7.95
CA ALA A 125 -20.22 9.31 -7.48
C ALA A 125 -18.95 9.41 -6.61
N ALA A 126 -18.73 8.44 -5.72
CA ALA A 126 -17.52 8.38 -4.89
C ALA A 126 -16.25 8.16 -5.73
N LEU A 127 -16.31 7.30 -6.73
CA LEU A 127 -15.25 7.05 -7.70
C LEU A 127 -14.91 8.30 -8.52
N HIS A 128 -15.94 9.01 -8.99
CA HIS A 128 -15.74 10.27 -9.71
C HIS A 128 -15.09 11.32 -8.82
N HIS A 129 -15.53 11.43 -7.56
CA HIS A 129 -14.92 12.33 -6.57
C HIS A 129 -13.44 11.98 -6.32
N ALA A 130 -13.13 10.71 -6.07
CA ALA A 130 -11.76 10.24 -5.84
C ALA A 130 -10.85 10.48 -7.05
N LYS A 131 -11.32 10.21 -8.27
CA LYS A 131 -10.60 10.54 -9.51
C LYS A 131 -10.36 12.05 -9.66
N GLY A 132 -11.35 12.86 -9.32
CA GLY A 132 -11.22 14.32 -9.29
C GLY A 132 -10.15 14.79 -8.30
N LEU A 133 -10.10 14.21 -7.10
CA LEU A 133 -9.07 14.49 -6.11
C LEU A 133 -7.67 14.06 -6.57
N LEU A 134 -7.52 12.91 -7.22
CA LEU A 134 -6.23 12.49 -7.81
C LEU A 134 -5.71 13.49 -8.84
N ASN A 135 -6.60 14.00 -9.72
CA ASN A 135 -6.21 15.03 -10.69
C ASN A 135 -5.78 16.34 -10.02
N LYS A 136 -6.49 16.77 -8.97
CA LYS A 136 -6.10 17.94 -8.17
C LYS A 136 -4.75 17.74 -7.48
N ALA A 137 -4.52 16.55 -6.91
CA ALA A 137 -3.27 16.20 -6.26
C ALA A 137 -2.09 16.22 -7.25
N LEU A 138 -2.29 15.68 -8.45
CA LEU A 138 -1.30 15.75 -9.53
C LEU A 138 -1.00 17.21 -9.91
N GLY A 139 -2.03 18.06 -10.03
CA GLY A 139 -1.85 19.49 -10.29
C GLY A 139 -1.00 20.20 -9.23
N LYS A 140 -1.20 19.86 -7.94
CA LYS A 140 -0.39 20.40 -6.82
C LYS A 140 1.07 19.92 -6.89
N LEU A 141 1.30 18.66 -7.23
CA LEU A 141 2.65 18.12 -7.46
C LEU A 141 3.35 18.82 -8.63
N GLU A 142 2.62 19.05 -9.72
CA GLU A 142 3.14 19.77 -10.88
C GLU A 142 3.54 21.21 -10.55
N GLU A 143 2.73 21.90 -9.75
CA GLU A 143 3.01 23.26 -9.30
C GLU A 143 4.25 23.32 -8.39
N GLU A 144 4.38 22.41 -7.43
CA GLU A 144 5.56 22.30 -6.57
C GLU A 144 6.82 21.96 -7.37
N PHE A 145 6.73 21.05 -8.34
CA PHE A 145 7.86 20.74 -9.20
C PHE A 145 8.27 21.93 -10.08
N ARG A 146 7.30 22.68 -10.61
CA ARG A 146 7.57 23.90 -11.38
C ARG A 146 8.26 24.96 -10.51
N ARG A 147 7.79 25.14 -9.26
CA ARG A 147 8.40 26.03 -8.27
C ARG A 147 9.85 25.64 -7.99
N MET A 148 10.10 24.35 -7.76
CA MET A 148 11.46 23.82 -7.57
C MET A 148 12.35 24.04 -8.79
N LEU A 149 11.85 23.77 -10.01
CA LEU A 149 12.62 24.00 -11.23
C LEU A 149 12.96 25.48 -11.39
N ALA A 150 12.01 26.40 -11.18
CA ALA A 150 12.25 27.83 -11.29
C ALA A 150 13.28 28.34 -10.28
N ALA A 151 13.24 27.82 -9.04
CA ALA A 151 14.20 28.17 -8.00
C ALA A 151 15.62 27.65 -8.29
N ASN A 152 15.74 26.49 -8.95
CA ASN A 152 17.02 25.87 -9.29
C ASN A 152 17.54 26.26 -10.68
N SER A 153 16.69 26.78 -11.57
CA SER A 153 17.08 27.28 -12.88
C SER A 153 17.58 28.73 -12.80
N LYS A 154 18.77 28.95 -12.25
CA LYS A 154 19.51 30.19 -12.52
C LYS A 154 20.00 30.12 -13.97
N SER A 155 19.79 31.17 -14.76
CA SER A 155 20.38 31.28 -16.09
C SER A 155 21.89 31.22 -15.93
N GLN A 156 22.51 30.19 -16.49
CA GLN A 156 23.96 30.08 -16.54
C GLN A 156 24.49 31.32 -17.27
N ASP A 157 25.41 32.05 -16.63
CA ASP A 157 26.01 33.25 -17.20
C ASP A 157 26.64 32.88 -18.56
N PRO A 158 26.30 33.57 -19.66
CA PRO A 158 26.91 33.31 -20.96
C PRO A 158 28.44 33.29 -20.88
N ALA A 159 29.07 34.11 -20.03
CA ALA A 159 30.52 34.10 -19.87
C ALA A 159 31.05 32.78 -19.27
N ALA A 160 30.34 32.22 -18.29
CA ALA A 160 30.66 30.92 -17.71
C ALA A 160 30.41 29.77 -18.70
N LEU A 161 29.37 29.87 -19.54
CA LEU A 161 29.15 28.93 -20.64
C LEU A 161 30.30 28.97 -21.65
N PHE A 162 30.71 30.16 -22.11
CA PHE A 162 31.83 30.32 -23.05
C PHE A 162 33.18 29.88 -22.48
N ALA A 163 33.37 29.93 -21.16
CA ALA A 163 34.56 29.40 -20.50
C ALA A 163 34.59 27.86 -20.45
N MET A 164 33.43 27.21 -20.55
CA MET A 164 33.30 25.74 -20.54
C MET A 164 33.35 25.12 -21.96
N LEU A 165 33.37 25.94 -23.01
CA LEU A 165 33.53 25.46 -24.39
C LEU A 165 35.01 25.18 -24.69
N PRO A 166 35.35 24.05 -25.33
CA PRO A 166 36.69 23.83 -25.88
C PRO A 166 37.06 24.99 -26.82
N GLU A 167 38.30 25.49 -26.73
CA GLU A 167 38.82 26.69 -27.40
C GLU A 167 38.40 26.86 -28.88
N LYS A 168 38.23 25.76 -29.62
CA LYS A 168 37.76 25.71 -31.01
C LYS A 168 36.36 26.33 -31.28
N TYR A 169 35.53 26.56 -30.26
CA TYR A 169 34.18 27.11 -30.42
C TYR A 169 33.96 28.46 -29.71
N LYS A 170 35.02 29.05 -29.15
CA LYS A 170 34.93 30.37 -28.53
C LYS A 170 34.85 31.41 -29.66
N PRO A 171 33.84 32.31 -29.67
CA PRO A 171 33.77 33.35 -30.69
C PRO A 171 34.98 34.26 -30.55
N THR A 172 35.87 34.24 -31.54
CA THR A 172 37.01 35.14 -31.63
C THR A 172 36.47 36.56 -31.74
N PRO A 173 36.77 37.48 -30.79
CA PRO A 173 36.48 38.88 -31.02
C PRO A 173 37.27 39.32 -32.25
N ALA A 174 36.57 39.87 -33.24
CA ALA A 174 37.18 40.40 -34.45
C ALA A 174 38.31 41.33 -34.04
N ALA A 175 39.54 40.96 -34.44
CA ALA A 175 40.71 41.78 -34.28
C ALA A 175 40.52 43.08 -35.08
N SER A 176 40.45 44.20 -34.39
CA SER A 176 40.92 45.48 -34.91
C SER A 176 42.19 45.84 -34.16
N SER A 177 43.27 45.87 -34.92
CA SER A 177 44.64 46.25 -34.59
C SER A 177 44.75 47.59 -33.86
N SER A 178 45.57 47.63 -32.81
CA SER A 178 46.49 48.74 -32.53
C SER A 178 47.50 48.34 -31.47
N ASP A 179 48.78 48.43 -31.81
CA ASP A 179 49.95 48.23 -30.95
C ASP A 179 50.00 49.22 -29.78
N THR A 180 50.36 48.76 -28.57
CA THR A 180 51.45 49.37 -27.75
C THR A 180 51.78 48.56 -26.48
N ILE A 181 53.01 48.04 -26.46
CA ILE A 181 54.01 47.97 -25.38
C ILE A 181 53.54 47.97 -23.90
N GLY A 182 53.70 46.81 -23.26
CA GLY A 182 54.48 46.61 -22.01
C GLY A 182 53.94 47.10 -20.66
N SER A 183 53.58 46.17 -19.77
CA SER A 183 54.20 46.06 -18.43
C SER A 183 53.69 44.82 -17.68
N ALA A 184 54.62 43.99 -17.22
CA ALA A 184 54.36 42.81 -16.41
C ALA A 184 54.06 43.21 -14.96
N THR A 185 53.01 42.68 -14.35
CA THR A 185 52.90 42.62 -12.89
C THR A 185 52.21 41.33 -12.46
N SER A 186 53.01 40.47 -11.83
CA SER A 186 52.63 39.25 -11.15
C SER A 186 51.56 39.49 -10.09
N ARG A 187 50.42 38.78 -10.18
CA ARG A 187 49.54 38.50 -9.03
C ARG A 187 48.97 37.07 -9.11
N LYS A 188 49.19 36.33 -8.02
CA LYS A 188 48.72 34.99 -7.66
C LYS A 188 47.25 34.70 -8.02
N PRO A 189 46.87 33.44 -8.33
CA PRO A 189 45.46 33.04 -8.44
C PRO A 189 44.78 32.93 -7.05
N PRO A 190 43.51 33.38 -6.90
CA PRO A 190 42.69 33.12 -5.71
C PRO A 190 42.01 31.73 -5.76
N PRO A 191 41.53 31.18 -4.62
CA PRO A 191 41.24 29.76 -4.46
C PRO A 191 39.94 29.30 -5.14
N GLU A 192 39.99 28.05 -5.57
CA GLU A 192 38.92 27.25 -6.17
C GLU A 192 37.69 27.10 -5.24
N PRO A 193 36.46 27.44 -5.68
CA PRO A 193 35.24 27.07 -4.97
C PRO A 193 34.85 25.63 -5.31
N GLN A 194 34.76 24.79 -4.27
CA GLN A 194 34.30 23.40 -4.37
C GLN A 194 32.90 23.28 -5.03
N PRO A 195 32.62 22.20 -5.77
CA PRO A 195 31.33 21.99 -6.39
C PRO A 195 30.22 21.75 -5.33
N PRO A 196 29.01 22.30 -5.52
CA PRO A 196 27.90 22.05 -4.63
C PRO A 196 27.50 20.56 -4.70
N THR A 197 27.38 19.94 -3.53
CA THR A 197 26.83 18.60 -3.36
C THR A 197 25.50 18.44 -4.11
N PRO A 198 25.31 17.36 -4.89
CA PRO A 198 24.09 17.17 -5.67
C PRO A 198 22.87 16.99 -4.73
N PRO A 199 21.74 17.67 -5.01
CA PRO A 199 20.51 17.46 -4.25
C PRO A 199 19.95 16.06 -4.52
N LYS A 200 19.26 15.51 -3.52
CA LYS A 200 18.66 14.16 -3.39
C LYS A 200 17.66 13.80 -4.52
N ARG A 201 18.11 13.79 -5.77
CA ARG A 201 17.33 13.52 -6.99
C ARG A 201 16.98 12.03 -7.15
N SER A 202 17.72 11.16 -6.48
CA SER A 202 17.61 9.70 -6.59
C SER A 202 16.42 9.11 -5.82
N LYS A 203 15.88 9.79 -4.80
CA LYS A 203 14.71 9.28 -4.07
C LYS A 203 13.39 9.55 -4.78
N LEU A 204 13.27 10.68 -5.48
CA LEU A 204 12.03 11.05 -6.19
C LEU A 204 11.79 10.27 -7.49
N SER A 205 12.82 9.61 -8.06
CA SER A 205 12.66 8.77 -9.26
C SER A 205 12.29 7.32 -8.94
N ASN A 206 12.58 6.85 -7.73
CA ASN A 206 12.53 5.42 -7.41
C ASN A 206 11.28 5.01 -6.61
N SER A 207 10.45 5.95 -6.16
CA SER A 207 9.21 5.69 -5.40
C SER A 207 7.93 6.02 -6.17
N CYS A 208 8.01 6.34 -7.46
CA CYS A 208 6.85 6.73 -8.25
C CYS A 208 6.14 5.50 -8.83
N PRO A 209 4.86 5.22 -8.49
CA PRO A 209 4.12 4.08 -9.02
C PRO A 209 4.06 4.14 -10.56
N GLN A 210 4.29 2.99 -11.21
CA GLN A 210 4.64 2.91 -12.64
C GLN A 210 3.65 3.56 -13.61
N THR A 211 2.38 3.72 -13.20
CA THR A 211 1.34 4.39 -13.99
C THR A 211 1.57 5.90 -14.11
N SER A 212 2.16 6.54 -13.09
CA SER A 212 2.54 7.97 -13.15
C SER A 212 3.80 8.20 -13.98
N PHE A 213 4.63 7.17 -14.21
CA PHE A 213 5.91 7.28 -14.90
C PHE A 213 5.77 7.72 -16.36
N ARG A 214 4.74 7.24 -17.07
CA ARG A 214 4.45 7.65 -18.45
C ARG A 214 4.13 9.14 -18.54
N ASN A 215 3.19 9.61 -17.73
CA ASN A 215 2.81 11.02 -17.73
C ASN A 215 3.91 11.92 -17.16
N CYS A 216 4.62 11.47 -16.12
CA CYS A 216 5.66 12.26 -15.46
C CYS A 216 6.94 12.38 -16.29
N THR A 217 7.35 11.35 -17.07
CA THR A 217 8.51 11.45 -17.98
C THR A 217 8.23 12.30 -19.21
N GLU A 218 7.04 12.17 -19.79
CA GLU A 218 6.58 12.99 -20.91
C GLU A 218 6.40 14.46 -20.49
N TRP A 219 5.83 14.68 -19.31
CA TRP A 219 5.70 16.00 -18.70
C TRP A 219 7.05 16.60 -18.29
N ARG A 220 7.96 15.82 -17.69
CA ARG A 220 9.33 16.26 -17.35
C ARG A 220 10.07 16.70 -18.61
N SER A 221 9.91 15.98 -19.72
CA SER A 221 10.50 16.32 -21.02
C SER A 221 9.89 17.58 -21.65
N SER A 222 8.57 17.74 -21.55
CA SER A 222 7.84 18.90 -22.09
C SER A 222 8.08 20.18 -21.28
N SER A 223 8.12 20.07 -19.95
CA SER A 223 8.44 21.17 -19.04
C SER A 223 9.91 21.61 -19.16
N TRP A 224 10.87 20.67 -19.27
CA TRP A 224 12.27 21.00 -19.57
C TRP A 224 12.44 21.68 -20.94
N ARG A 225 11.73 21.21 -21.97
CA ARG A 225 11.73 21.85 -23.29
C ARG A 225 11.10 23.25 -23.23
N GLY A 226 10.03 23.43 -22.46
CA GLY A 226 9.37 24.73 -22.24
C GLY A 226 10.26 25.72 -21.49
N ALA A 227 10.91 25.29 -20.41
CA ALA A 227 11.87 26.09 -19.65
C ALA A 227 13.11 26.45 -20.47
N SER A 228 13.67 25.51 -21.23
CA SER A 228 14.78 25.77 -22.16
C SER A 228 14.39 26.76 -23.25
N ARG A 229 13.22 26.60 -23.88
CA ARG A 229 12.71 27.57 -24.88
C ARG A 229 12.46 28.95 -24.27
N SER A 230 12.03 29.02 -23.02
CA SER A 230 11.78 30.28 -22.30
C SER A 230 13.07 30.96 -21.84
N SER A 231 14.11 30.17 -21.52
CA SER A 231 15.46 30.64 -21.22
C SER A 231 16.15 31.16 -22.48
N VAL A 232 16.06 30.42 -23.60
CA VAL A 232 16.56 30.85 -24.92
C VAL A 232 15.84 32.13 -25.37
N ARG A 233 14.51 32.23 -25.23
CA ARG A 233 13.77 33.47 -25.55
C ARG A 233 14.15 34.66 -24.66
N ARG A 234 14.51 34.43 -23.38
CA ARG A 234 15.01 35.48 -22.49
C ARG A 234 16.45 35.89 -22.84
N ALA A 235 17.30 34.95 -23.24
CA ALA A 235 18.65 35.21 -23.75
C ALA A 235 18.62 35.97 -25.08
N THR A 236 17.68 35.66 -25.99
CA THR A 236 17.51 36.41 -27.24
C THR A 236 16.88 37.79 -27.02
N LYS A 237 15.99 37.97 -26.03
CA LYS A 237 15.46 39.30 -25.67
C LYS A 237 16.51 40.19 -24.99
N THR A 238 17.36 39.63 -24.14
CA THR A 238 18.47 40.37 -23.50
C THR A 238 19.63 40.66 -24.47
N CYS A 239 19.84 39.83 -25.49
CA CYS A 239 20.75 40.15 -26.61
C CYS A 239 20.13 41.10 -27.64
N GLY A 240 18.81 41.03 -27.89
CA GLY A 240 18.09 41.92 -28.80
C GLY A 240 18.01 43.37 -28.30
N ALA A 241 18.01 43.57 -26.98
CA ALA A 241 18.00 44.91 -26.38
C ALA A 241 19.34 45.66 -26.46
N ARG A 242 20.45 45.03 -26.92
CA ARG A 242 21.75 45.71 -27.13
C ARG A 242 22.07 46.00 -28.60
N ARG A 243 21.14 45.76 -29.55
CA ARG A 243 21.34 46.03 -30.99
C ARG A 243 20.45 47.12 -31.59
N PHE A 244 19.86 47.98 -30.77
CA PHE A 244 19.10 49.14 -31.27
C PHE A 244 19.41 50.42 -30.48
N CYS A 245 20.65 50.89 -30.62
CA CYS A 245 21.10 52.27 -30.35
C CYS A 245 22.44 52.47 -31.08
N ARG A 246 22.38 52.54 -32.41
CA ARG A 246 23.40 53.18 -33.25
C ARG A 246 22.79 53.51 -34.62
N ALA A 247 22.05 54.61 -34.64
CA ALA A 247 21.96 55.59 -35.70
C ALA A 247 21.57 56.90 -35.02
#